data_AF-A0A7X6AUM8-F1
#
_entry.id   AF-A0A7X6AUM8-F1
#
_cell.length_a   1.000
_cell.length_b   1.000
_cell.length_c   1.000
_cell.angle_alpha   90.00
_cell.angle_beta   90.00
_cell.angle_gamma   90.00
#
_symmetry.space_group_name_H-M   'P 1'
#
loop_
_entity.id
_entity.type
_entity.pdbx_description
1 polymer ?
#
loop_
_entity_poly.entity_id
_entity_poly.type
_entity_poly.pdbx_seq_one_letter_code
_entity_poly.pdbx_strand_id
1 'polypeptide(L)'
;MDAQRLAEQLFGDHMPANMLLLGAAYQHGCLPVSARAVEAAIGLNGASVPKSLAAFRWGRAIVNAPGAIRWADIPPQPITTFVSATLEEAVALRAEDLTGYQNRAYAERYHRAVKAVTVVATKRAGHPEEPVTRGLNSPPSVIAAGPTDSEELRLSPGVR
;
A
#
# COMPACT_ATOMS: atom_id res chain seq x y z
N MET A 1 -3.60 -0.08 -6.70
CA MET A 1 -2.40 -0.79 -7.18
C MET A 1 -2.75 -2.27 -7.32
N ASP A 2 -2.57 -2.86 -8.50
CA ASP A 2 -2.63 -4.32 -8.66
C ASP A 2 -1.26 -4.91 -8.31
N ALA A 3 -1.08 -5.28 -7.05
CA ALA A 3 0.20 -5.78 -6.56
C ALA A 3 0.53 -7.19 -7.06
N GLN A 4 -0.48 -7.99 -7.41
CA GLN A 4 -0.29 -9.35 -7.86
C GLN A 4 0.30 -9.36 -9.26
N ARG A 5 -0.32 -8.63 -10.19
CA ARG A 5 0.19 -8.50 -11.56
C ARG A 5 1.54 -7.78 -11.60
N LEU A 6 1.76 -6.81 -10.71
CA LEU A 6 3.04 -6.14 -10.56
C LEU A 6 4.13 -7.09 -10.04
N ALA A 7 3.79 -7.97 -9.09
CA ALA A 7 4.69 -9.02 -8.61
C ALA A 7 5.07 -9.98 -9.76
N GLU A 8 4.09 -10.41 -10.55
CA GLU A 8 4.32 -11.25 -11.73
C GLU A 8 5.24 -10.57 -12.75
N GLN A 9 5.06 -9.27 -13.02
CA GLN A 9 5.92 -8.53 -13.95
C GLN A 9 7.35 -8.33 -13.43
N LEU A 10 7.51 -8.03 -12.14
CA LEU A 10 8.81 -7.72 -11.55
C LEU A 10 9.62 -8.96 -11.14
N PHE A 11 8.93 -10.05 -10.77
CA PHE A 11 9.54 -11.22 -10.14
C PHE A 11 9.19 -12.55 -10.82
N GLY A 12 8.34 -12.55 -11.85
CA GLY A 12 7.83 -13.77 -12.49
C GLY A 12 6.96 -14.62 -11.57
N ASP A 13 6.47 -14.05 -10.47
CA ASP A 13 5.84 -14.77 -9.37
C ASP A 13 4.90 -13.81 -8.60
N HIS A 14 3.74 -14.30 -8.18
CA HIS A 14 2.75 -13.52 -7.43
C HIS A 14 3.03 -13.51 -5.91
N MET A 15 3.82 -14.45 -5.39
CA MET A 15 4.14 -14.55 -3.96
C MET A 15 4.65 -13.24 -3.32
N PRO A 16 5.50 -12.40 -3.96
CA PRO A 16 5.98 -11.15 -3.35
C PRO A 16 4.97 -9.98 -3.38
N ALA A 17 3.74 -10.18 -3.85
CA ALA A 17 2.72 -9.14 -3.92
C ALA A 17 2.41 -8.49 -2.56
N ASN A 18 2.42 -9.30 -1.49
CA ASN A 18 2.23 -8.81 -0.12
C ASN A 18 3.34 -7.83 0.32
N MET A 19 4.58 -8.09 -0.08
CA MET A 19 5.73 -7.24 0.24
C MET A 19 5.73 -5.96 -0.60
N LEU A 20 5.26 -6.02 -1.85
CA LEU A 20 5.00 -4.81 -2.65
C LEU A 20 3.96 -3.91 -1.97
N LEU A 21 2.84 -4.48 -1.50
CA LEU A 21 1.82 -3.74 -0.75
C LEU A 21 2.38 -3.17 0.55
N LEU A 22 3.16 -3.95 1.29
CA LEU A 22 3.80 -3.49 2.53
C LEU A 22 4.74 -2.30 2.28
N GLY A 23 5.51 -2.34 1.19
CA GLY A 23 6.37 -1.24 0.76
C GLY A 23 5.58 0.02 0.42
N ALA A 24 4.48 -0.13 -0.33
CA ALA A 24 3.62 0.99 -0.67
C ALA A 24 2.95 1.61 0.56
N ALA A 25 2.41 0.77 1.46
CA ALA A 25 1.80 1.22 2.71
C ALA A 25 2.80 1.95 3.62
N TYR A 26 4.05 1.47 3.70
CA TYR A 26 5.12 2.19 4.39
C TYR A 26 5.33 3.58 3.78
N GLN A 27 5.42 3.67 2.46
CA GLN A 27 5.70 4.93 1.78
C GLN A 27 4.55 5.95 1.90
N HIS A 28 3.31 5.48 2.03
CA HIS A 28 2.14 6.30 2.36
C HIS A 28 2.04 6.72 3.83
N GLY A 29 2.99 6.30 4.69
CA GLY A 29 2.98 6.65 6.12
C GLY A 29 1.99 5.84 6.96
N CYS A 30 1.43 4.75 6.43
CA CYS A 30 0.44 3.94 7.13
C CYS A 30 1.02 3.06 8.26
N LEU A 31 2.34 3.02 8.42
CA LEU A 31 3.03 2.11 9.34
C LEU A 31 3.95 2.89 10.30
N PRO A 32 3.74 2.82 11.63
CA PRO A 32 4.55 3.51 12.63
C PRO A 32 5.83 2.73 12.98
N VAL A 33 6.54 2.23 11.98
CA VAL A 33 7.81 1.50 12.12
C VAL A 33 8.83 2.02 11.13
N SER A 34 10.12 1.82 11.38
CA SER A 34 11.15 2.23 10.42
C SER A 34 11.33 1.18 9.32
N ALA A 35 11.69 1.62 8.11
CA ALA A 35 12.02 0.70 7.01
C ALA A 35 13.10 -0.30 7.41
N ARG A 36 14.10 0.14 8.19
CA ARG A 36 15.17 -0.73 8.70
C ARG A 36 14.63 -1.86 9.58
N ALA A 37 13.61 -1.58 10.41
CA ALA A 37 12.98 -2.61 11.23
C ALA A 37 12.21 -3.63 10.39
N VAL A 38 11.53 -3.17 9.33
CA VAL A 38 10.83 -4.05 8.38
C VAL A 38 11.82 -4.93 7.62
N GLU A 39 12.90 -4.35 7.08
CA GLU A 39 13.94 -5.12 6.38
C GLU A 39 14.63 -6.13 7.30
N ALA A 40 14.91 -5.78 8.55
CA ALA A 40 15.46 -6.71 9.54
C ALA A 40 14.49 -7.87 9.84
N ALA A 41 13.19 -7.59 9.99
CA ALA A 41 12.18 -8.63 10.22
C ALA A 41 12.03 -9.57 9.01
N ILE A 42 12.10 -9.05 7.78
CA ILE A 42 12.14 -9.87 6.56
C ILE A 42 13.37 -10.80 6.58
N GLY A 43 14.53 -10.30 7.00
CA GLY A 43 15.75 -11.08 7.14
C GLY A 43 15.63 -12.27 8.10
N LEU A 44 14.75 -12.21 9.10
CA LEU A 44 14.53 -13.27 10.08
C LEU A 44 13.54 -14.35 9.61
N ASN A 45 12.71 -14.09 8.58
CA ASN A 45 11.66 -15.01 8.12
C ASN A 45 12.18 -16.19 7.28
N GLY A 46 13.47 -16.25 6.94
CA GLY A 46 14.18 -17.40 6.36
C GLY A 46 13.80 -17.80 4.91
N ALA A 47 12.56 -17.58 4.47
CA ALA A 47 12.10 -17.91 3.13
C ALA A 47 12.25 -16.73 2.17
N SER A 48 12.94 -16.96 1.04
CA SER A 48 13.07 -16.03 -0.10
C SER A 48 13.41 -14.57 0.27
N VAL A 49 14.25 -14.39 1.29
CA VAL A 49 14.66 -13.07 1.84
C VAL A 49 15.06 -12.06 0.76
N PRO A 50 15.91 -12.40 -0.25
CA PRO A 50 16.28 -11.43 -1.29
C PRO A 50 15.09 -10.93 -2.10
N LYS A 51 14.15 -11.83 -2.43
CA LYS A 51 12.94 -11.51 -3.21
C LYS A 51 11.99 -10.64 -2.38
N SER A 52 11.77 -10.97 -1.11
CA SER A 52 10.91 -10.19 -0.22
C SER A 52 11.47 -8.79 0.07
N LEU A 53 12.78 -8.65 0.25
CA LEU A 53 13.44 -7.35 0.40
C LEU A 53 13.33 -6.51 -0.88
N ALA A 54 13.58 -7.11 -2.04
CA ALA A 54 13.44 -6.44 -3.32
C ALA A 54 11.99 -5.96 -3.53
N ALA A 55 11.01 -6.81 -3.24
CA ALA A 55 9.59 -6.48 -3.33
C ALA A 55 9.19 -5.33 -2.38
N PHE A 56 9.65 -5.34 -1.13
CA PHE A 56 9.42 -4.24 -0.20
C PHE A 56 9.99 -2.91 -0.73
N ARG A 57 11.21 -2.94 -1.28
CA ARG A 57 11.86 -1.75 -1.85
C ARG A 57 11.15 -1.26 -3.11
N TRP A 58 10.72 -2.15 -3.99
CA TRP A 58 9.92 -1.81 -5.16
C TRP A 58 8.59 -1.17 -4.76
N GLY A 59 7.89 -1.72 -3.76
CA GLY A 59 6.65 -1.14 -3.26
C GLY A 59 6.81 0.31 -2.81
N ARG A 60 7.93 0.64 -2.16
CA ARG A 60 8.26 2.02 -1.77
C ARG A 60 8.59 2.92 -2.97
N ALA A 61 9.37 2.41 -3.93
CA ALA A 61 9.77 3.19 -5.10
C ALA A 61 8.58 3.60 -5.97
N ILE A 62 7.57 2.73 -6.08
CA ILE A 62 6.40 2.91 -6.93
C ILE A 62 5.51 4.07 -6.47
N VAL A 63 5.37 4.24 -5.15
CA VAL A 63 4.62 5.38 -4.59
C VAL A 63 5.35 6.70 -4.86
N ASN A 64 6.68 6.70 -4.84
CA ASN A 64 7.48 7.92 -5.08
C ASN A 64 7.67 8.27 -6.56
N ALA A 65 7.59 7.28 -7.46
CA ALA A 65 7.82 7.47 -8.89
C ALA A 65 6.76 6.73 -9.72
N PRO A 66 5.47 7.11 -9.64
CA PRO A 66 4.39 6.40 -10.30
C PRO A 66 4.50 6.42 -11.84
N GLY A 67 5.17 7.42 -12.42
CA GLY A 67 5.42 7.51 -13.86
C GLY A 67 6.60 6.68 -14.37
N ALA A 68 7.44 6.13 -13.48
CA ALA A 68 8.56 5.27 -13.85
C ALA A 68 8.09 3.85 -14.24
N ILE A 69 6.87 3.49 -13.86
CA ILE A 69 6.23 2.24 -14.25
C ILE A 69 5.16 2.53 -15.29
N ARG A 70 5.29 1.90 -16.45
CA ARG A 70 4.21 1.88 -17.44
C ARG A 70 3.15 0.89 -16.95
N TRP A 71 2.14 1.43 -16.27
CA TRP A 71 0.92 0.69 -15.91
C TRP A 71 0.20 0.32 -17.22
N ALA A 72 0.53 -0.82 -17.81
CA ALA A 72 -0.18 -1.30 -19.00
C ALA A 72 -1.64 -1.56 -18.64
N ASP A 73 -2.55 -0.66 -19.07
CA ASP A 73 -4.01 -0.76 -19.04
C ASP A 73 -4.57 -1.78 -18.04
N ILE A 74 -4.37 -1.50 -16.75
CA ILE A 74 -4.84 -2.36 -15.67
C ILE A 74 -6.25 -1.89 -15.30
N PRO A 75 -7.31 -2.65 -15.63
CA PRO A 75 -8.64 -2.31 -15.15
C PRO A 75 -8.66 -2.41 -13.62
N PRO A 76 -9.30 -1.46 -12.91
CA PRO A 76 -9.41 -1.53 -11.46
C PRO A 76 -10.16 -2.82 -11.07
N GLN A 77 -9.48 -3.70 -10.35
CA GLN A 77 -10.13 -4.84 -9.70
C GLN A 77 -11.03 -4.29 -8.57
N PRO A 78 -12.30 -4.71 -8.46
CA PRO A 78 -13.14 -4.34 -7.34
C PRO A 78 -12.53 -4.95 -6.06
N ILE A 79 -11.97 -4.08 -5.22
CA ILE A 79 -11.52 -4.47 -3.89
C ILE A 79 -12.77 -4.59 -3.03
N THR A 80 -13.20 -5.81 -2.71
CA THR A 80 -14.14 -6.03 -1.61
C THR A 80 -13.40 -5.71 -0.32
N THR A 81 -13.44 -4.43 0.05
CA THR A 81 -12.76 -3.94 1.23
C THR A 81 -13.68 -4.20 2.41
N PHE A 82 -13.44 -5.28 3.15
CA PHE A 82 -13.96 -5.39 4.52
C PHE A 82 -13.16 -4.40 5.37
N VAL A 83 -13.57 -3.14 5.36
CA VAL A 83 -12.99 -2.12 6.23
C VAL A 83 -13.62 -2.32 7.60
N SER A 84 -12.91 -2.99 8.50
CA SER A 84 -13.20 -2.90 9.92
C SER A 84 -13.04 -1.45 10.36
N ALA A 85 -14.02 -0.91 11.09
CA ALA A 85 -13.99 0.48 11.55
C ALA A 85 -12.98 0.66 12.68
N THR A 86 -12.69 -0.41 13.42
CA THR A 86 -11.77 -0.43 14.56
C THR A 86 -10.72 -1.53 14.46
N LEU A 87 -9.63 -1.37 15.22
CA LEU A 87 -8.60 -2.40 15.34
C LEU A 87 -9.17 -3.68 15.96
N GLU A 88 -10.04 -3.53 16.95
CA GLU A 88 -10.72 -4.64 17.64
C GLU A 88 -11.56 -5.46 16.67
N GLU A 89 -12.35 -4.81 15.81
CA GLU A 89 -13.12 -5.46 14.75
C GLU A 89 -12.22 -6.19 13.75
N ALA A 90 -11.11 -5.57 13.33
CA ALA A 90 -10.15 -6.19 12.42
C ALA A 90 -9.50 -7.43 13.03
N VAL A 91 -9.15 -7.36 14.32
CA VAL A 91 -8.56 -8.48 15.07
C VAL A 91 -9.57 -9.61 15.25
N ALA A 92 -10.83 -9.29 15.55
CA ALA A 92 -11.89 -10.28 15.71
C ALA A 92 -12.16 -11.04 14.41
N LEU A 93 -12.35 -10.32 13.29
CA LEU A 93 -12.56 -10.92 11.98
C LEU A 93 -11.41 -11.86 11.60
N ARG A 94 -10.17 -11.45 11.83
CA ARG A 94 -9.01 -12.29 11.55
C ARG A 94 -8.85 -13.47 12.50
N ALA A 95 -9.25 -13.36 13.76
CA ALA A 95 -9.21 -14.48 14.69
C ALA A 95 -10.16 -15.60 14.26
N GLU A 96 -11.33 -15.26 13.72
CA GLU A 96 -12.27 -16.21 13.14
C GLU A 96 -11.67 -16.93 11.93
N ASP A 97 -11.14 -16.17 10.97
CA ASP A 97 -10.46 -16.71 9.79
C ASP A 97 -9.33 -17.69 10.17
N LEU A 98 -8.48 -17.30 11.13
CA LEU A 98 -7.32 -18.10 11.54
C LEU A 98 -7.71 -19.35 12.31
N THR A 99 -8.86 -19.33 12.99
CA THR A 99 -9.43 -20.51 13.63
C THR A 99 -9.86 -21.53 12.59
N GLY A 100 -10.56 -21.08 11.53
CA GLY A 100 -10.94 -21.93 10.39
C GLY A 100 -9.76 -22.38 9.53
N TYR A 101 -8.72 -21.55 9.42
CA TYR A 101 -7.51 -21.87 8.67
C TYR A 101 -6.66 -22.96 9.34
N GLN A 102 -6.53 -22.91 10.67
CA GLN A 102 -5.70 -23.87 11.39
C GLN A 102 -6.39 -24.39 12.66
N ASN A 103 -6.48 -23.54 13.68
CA ASN A 103 -7.15 -23.85 14.95
C ASN A 103 -7.20 -22.62 15.86
N ARG A 104 -7.93 -22.76 16.97
CA ARG A 104 -8.07 -21.73 18.00
C ARG A 104 -6.74 -21.29 18.62
N ALA A 105 -5.78 -22.21 18.81
CA ALA A 105 -4.48 -21.86 19.39
C ALA A 105 -3.66 -20.92 18.48
N TYR A 106 -3.82 -21.05 17.15
CA TYR A 106 -3.21 -20.15 16.18
C TYR A 106 -3.82 -18.75 16.23
N ALA A 107 -5.15 -18.65 16.30
CA ALA A 107 -5.85 -17.38 16.49
C ALA A 107 -5.45 -16.69 17.81
N GLU A 108 -5.33 -17.42 18.91
CA GLU A 108 -4.87 -16.89 20.21
C GLU A 108 -3.42 -16.39 20.15
N ARG A 109 -2.55 -17.04 19.37
CA ARG A 109 -1.17 -16.57 19.14
C ARG A 109 -1.16 -15.25 18.37
N TYR A 110 -1.98 -15.14 17.33
CA TYR A 110 -2.16 -13.89 16.58
C TYR A 110 -2.65 -12.75 17.51
N HIS A 111 -3.70 -12.97 18.29
CA HIS A 111 -4.25 -11.96 19.19
C HIS A 111 -3.21 -11.45 20.19
N ARG A 112 -2.41 -12.35 20.79
CA ARG A 112 -1.32 -11.96 21.70
C ARG A 112 -0.26 -11.12 21.00
N ALA A 113 0.11 -11.48 19.77
CA ALA A 113 1.10 -10.73 18.99
C ALA A 113 0.61 -9.32 18.68
N VAL A 114 -0.64 -9.16 18.21
CA VAL A 114 -1.22 -7.84 17.92
C VAL A 114 -1.26 -6.98 19.18
N LYS A 115 -1.74 -7.52 20.31
CA LYS A 115 -1.79 -6.78 21.58
C LYS A 115 -0.41 -6.27 22.02
N ALA A 116 0.62 -7.10 21.88
CA ALA A 116 1.99 -6.70 22.21
C ALA A 116 2.48 -5.55 21.32
N VAL A 117 2.17 -5.59 20.02
CA VAL A 117 2.52 -4.52 19.07
C VAL A 117 1.74 -3.24 19.37
N THR A 118 0.44 -3.31 19.64
CA THR A 118 -0.39 -2.14 19.96
C THR A 118 0.16 -1.38 21.16
N VAL A 119 0.52 -2.09 22.25
CA VAL A 119 1.11 -1.46 23.44
C VAL A 119 2.40 -0.69 23.11
N VAL A 120 3.25 -1.24 22.24
CA VAL A 120 4.49 -0.58 21.82
C VAL A 120 4.21 0.58 20.88
N ALA A 121 3.25 0.43 19.96
CA ALA A 121 2.84 1.45 19.00
C ALA A 121 2.24 2.68 19.71
N THR A 122 1.30 2.47 20.65
CA THR A 122 0.69 3.56 21.43
C THR A 122 1.72 4.33 22.26
N LYS A 123 2.72 3.63 22.82
CA LYS A 123 3.82 4.28 23.57
C LYS A 123 4.73 5.13 22.70
N ARG A 124 4.91 4.76 21.41
CA ARG A 124 5.76 5.48 20.46
C ARG A 124 5.04 6.58 19.70
N ALA A 125 3.72 6.45 19.53
CA ALA A 125 2.91 7.37 18.73
C ALA A 125 2.60 8.69 19.46
N GLY A 126 2.62 8.74 20.81
CA GLY A 126 2.37 9.97 21.57
C GLY A 126 0.96 10.54 21.37
N HIS A 127 0.05 10.20 22.29
CA HIS A 127 -1.37 10.58 22.37
C HIS A 127 -2.32 10.03 21.28
N PRO A 128 -3.59 9.72 21.66
CA PRO A 128 -4.50 8.94 20.83
C PRO A 128 -5.43 9.81 19.97
N GLU A 129 -5.85 9.21 18.85
CA GLU A 129 -7.08 9.48 18.09
C GLU A 129 -7.12 10.70 17.16
N GLU A 130 -6.69 10.49 15.92
CA GLU A 130 -7.47 10.92 14.75
C GLU A 130 -7.77 9.70 13.88
N PRO A 131 -9.03 9.48 13.46
CA PRO A 131 -9.40 8.35 12.63
C PRO A 131 -8.72 8.47 11.26
N VAL A 132 -8.01 7.40 10.87
CA VAL A 132 -7.24 7.24 9.62
C VAL A 132 -8.10 7.34 8.34
N THR A 133 -9.40 7.63 8.44
CA THR A 133 -10.37 7.53 7.34
C THR A 133 -10.85 8.85 6.73
N ARG A 134 -10.53 10.03 7.28
CA ARG A 134 -11.06 11.30 6.73
C ARG A 134 -10.39 11.76 5.42
N GLY A 135 -9.22 11.23 5.06
CA GLY A 135 -8.48 11.65 3.86
C GLY A 135 -8.93 11.03 2.53
N LEU A 136 -9.76 9.98 2.56
CA LEU A 136 -10.06 9.17 1.36
C LEU A 136 -11.19 9.73 0.45
N ASN A 137 -11.82 10.86 0.81
CA ASN A 137 -12.97 11.38 0.05
C ASN A 137 -12.91 12.88 -0.30
N SER A 138 -11.72 13.47 -0.36
CA SER A 138 -11.58 14.77 -1.04
C SER A 138 -11.39 14.52 -2.53
N PRO A 139 -12.31 14.97 -3.41
CA PRO A 139 -12.02 14.97 -4.84
C PRO A 139 -10.75 15.80 -5.07
N PRO A 140 -9.86 15.41 -6.00
CA PRO A 140 -8.70 16.21 -6.33
C PRO A 140 -9.19 17.62 -6.69
N SER A 141 -8.76 18.63 -5.92
CA SER A 141 -8.99 20.02 -6.26
C SER A 141 -8.45 20.21 -7.67
N VAL A 142 -9.36 20.46 -8.61
CA VAL A 142 -9.03 20.82 -9.99
C VAL A 142 -8.11 22.03 -9.91
N ILE A 143 -6.83 21.82 -10.15
CA ILE A 143 -5.91 22.92 -10.44
C ILE A 143 -6.40 23.46 -11.78
N ALA A 144 -7.10 24.58 -11.72
CA ALA A 144 -7.54 25.32 -12.89
C ALA A 144 -6.33 25.59 -13.78
N ALA A 145 -6.32 24.96 -14.96
CA ALA A 145 -5.48 25.40 -16.05
C ALA A 145 -5.93 26.83 -16.40
N GLY A 146 -5.07 27.81 -16.11
CA GLY A 146 -5.22 29.17 -16.60
C GLY A 146 -5.21 29.18 -18.14
N PRO A 147 -5.77 30.23 -18.75
CA PRO A 147 -5.98 30.28 -20.19
C PRO A 147 -4.64 30.31 -20.94
N THR A 148 -4.37 29.29 -21.74
CA THR A 148 -3.36 29.33 -22.79
C THR A 148 -3.97 30.08 -23.97
N ASP A 149 -3.86 31.39 -23.94
CA ASP A 149 -4.19 32.26 -25.08
C ASP A 149 -2.92 32.60 -25.86
N SER A 150 -3.06 32.63 -27.18
CA SER A 150 -2.08 33.03 -28.20
C SER A 150 -1.06 31.94 -28.58
N GLU A 151 -0.87 31.56 -29.85
CA GLU A 151 -0.94 32.41 -31.04
C GLU A 151 -1.18 31.58 -32.31
N GLU A 152 -1.90 32.21 -33.24
CA GLU A 152 -2.35 31.77 -34.54
C GLU A 152 -1.26 31.16 -35.43
N LEU A 153 -1.54 30.00 -36.02
CA LEU A 153 -1.02 29.67 -37.35
C LEU A 153 -2.19 29.67 -38.34
N ARG A 154 -2.67 30.87 -38.64
CA ARG A 154 -3.58 31.10 -39.78
C ARG A 154 -2.78 30.94 -41.08
N LEU A 155 -3.16 29.90 -41.81
CA LEU A 155 -2.95 29.76 -43.24
C LEU A 155 -3.37 31.06 -43.96
N SER A 156 -2.45 31.66 -44.72
CA SER A 156 -2.76 32.67 -45.73
C SER A 156 -2.43 32.10 -47.11
N PRO A 157 -3.33 32.18 -48.10
CA PRO A 157 -3.02 31.87 -49.50
C PRO A 157 -2.57 33.13 -50.25
N GLY A 158 -1.62 32.97 -51.19
CA GLY A 158 -1.65 33.71 -52.46
C GLY A 158 -0.47 34.64 -52.84
N VAL A 159 0.06 34.33 -54.03
CA VAL A 159 0.53 35.25 -55.10
C VAL A 159 2.01 35.69 -55.10
N ARG A 160 2.79 35.12 -56.02
CA ARG A 160 3.13 35.74 -57.31
C ARG A 160 3.28 34.69 -58.40
#